data_AF-A0A953UD56-F1
#
_entry.id   AF-A0A953UD56-F1
#
_cell.length_a   1.000
_cell.length_b   1.000
_cell.length_c   1.000
_cell.angle_alpha   90.00
_cell.angle_beta   90.00
_cell.angle_gamma   90.00
#
_symmetry.space_group_name_H-M   'P 1'
#
loop_
_entity.id
_entity.type
_entity.pdbx_description
1 polymer ?
#
loop_
_entity_poly.entity_id
_entity_poly.type
_entity_poly.pdbx_seq_one_letter_code
_entity_poly.pdbx_strand_id
1 'polypeptide(L)'
;MKYYALILVASAALAQSLSKTYTTDLNGHRVETPQVASSDHTQTEITQNLNGRRVPLQQTEERVLRKEGNLTVTERIVRKFDANGQVALTDRQIIEAAKRPNGSTTHITTYRTDVNGREREAERQTTETETQGSVTKMQSSIDRPSLSGSFETVEKRSGVTETTPGGAREDQTIYQRSENGGYVVRAREVKESSHSGNQATEKSALYQPLGSSGQLQLTEQSVSNTTARPDGSQTVQTELYGASWNGRVGDSQSGPSLREQDLIERTPGPGGSVTESLSVRRPTAADPNKLGPLTKISETVCTGKCRDQ
;
A
#
# COMPACT_ATOMS: atom_id res chain seq x y z
N MET A 1 17.20 -4.67 -8.16
CA MET A 1 17.15 -3.65 -7.08
C MET A 1 15.87 -3.88 -6.29
N LYS A 2 15.91 -3.58 -4.99
CA LYS A 2 15.01 -4.09 -3.94
C LYS A 2 13.55 -3.64 -4.12
N TYR A 3 12.64 -4.58 -4.40
CA TYR A 3 11.25 -4.50 -3.96
C TYR A 3 10.96 -5.72 -3.11
N TYR A 4 11.38 -5.62 -1.85
CA TYR A 4 10.79 -6.41 -0.80
C TYR A 4 9.82 -5.47 -0.09
N ALA A 5 8.53 -5.78 -0.09
CA ALA A 5 7.65 -5.41 1.01
C ALA A 5 8.00 -6.28 2.25
N LEU A 6 9.30 -6.30 2.62
CA LEU A 6 9.71 -6.55 3.98
C LEU A 6 9.40 -5.26 4.70
N ILE A 7 8.64 -5.33 5.79
CA ILE A 7 8.69 -4.33 6.84
C ILE A 7 10.09 -4.43 7.46
N LEU A 8 11.07 -3.91 6.74
CA LEU A 8 12.40 -3.61 7.24
C LEU A 8 12.21 -2.28 7.95
N VAL A 9 12.20 -2.33 9.28
CA VAL A 9 12.39 -1.14 10.13
C VAL A 9 13.79 -0.62 9.83
N ALA A 10 13.89 0.14 8.74
CA ALA A 10 15.03 0.98 8.46
C ALA A 10 14.81 2.24 9.29
N SER A 11 15.49 2.32 10.43
CA SER A 11 15.77 3.59 11.09
C SER A 11 16.65 4.41 10.14
N ALA A 12 16.04 5.00 9.13
CA ALA A 12 16.61 6.09 8.36
C ALA A 12 16.52 7.33 9.26
N ALA A 13 17.66 8.01 9.45
CA ALA A 13 17.63 9.39 9.91
C ALA A 13 16.92 10.20 8.82
N LEU A 14 15.64 10.49 9.02
CA LEU A 14 14.80 11.22 8.07
C LEU A 14 15.03 12.71 8.27
N ALA A 15 15.72 13.35 7.32
CA ALA A 15 15.76 14.79 7.22
C ALA A 15 14.37 15.35 6.90
N GLN A 16 14.07 16.56 7.39
CA GLN A 16 12.79 17.24 7.15
C GLN A 16 12.50 17.37 5.64
N SER A 17 11.33 16.89 5.22
CA SER A 17 10.81 17.02 3.86
C SER A 17 9.38 17.53 3.91
N LEU A 18 9.02 18.41 2.97
CA LEU A 18 7.65 18.88 2.81
C LEU A 18 7.15 18.49 1.42
N SER A 19 6.05 17.74 1.39
CA SER A 19 5.37 17.33 0.17
C SER A 19 3.99 17.99 0.10
N LYS A 20 3.73 18.67 -1.01
CA LYS A 20 2.43 19.28 -1.30
C LYS A 20 1.84 18.63 -2.54
N THR A 21 0.69 17.98 -2.36
CA THR A 21 -0.09 17.41 -3.46
C THR A 21 -1.25 18.33 -3.78
N TYR A 22 -1.55 18.44 -5.07
CA TYR A 22 -2.62 19.27 -5.56
C TYR A 22 -3.43 18.50 -6.58
N THR A 23 -4.74 18.65 -6.53
CA THR A 23 -5.68 18.10 -7.50
C THR A 23 -6.37 19.21 -8.26
N THR A 24 -7.03 18.85 -9.36
CA THR A 24 -7.83 19.78 -10.15
C THR A 24 -9.30 19.65 -9.75
N ASP A 25 -9.97 20.75 -9.41
CA ASP A 25 -11.41 20.76 -9.15
C ASP A 25 -12.25 20.70 -10.45
N LEU A 26 -13.57 20.64 -10.31
CA LEU A 26 -14.50 20.58 -11.45
C LEU A 26 -14.43 21.81 -12.37
N ASN A 27 -13.86 22.93 -11.91
CA ASN A 27 -13.71 24.17 -12.66
C ASN A 27 -12.29 24.34 -13.24
N GLY A 28 -11.40 23.35 -13.07
CA GLY A 28 -10.02 23.41 -13.55
C GLY A 28 -9.05 24.13 -12.61
N HIS A 29 -9.47 24.49 -11.40
CA HIS A 29 -8.60 25.14 -10.41
C HIS A 29 -7.82 24.12 -9.59
N ARG A 30 -6.59 24.49 -9.26
CA ARG A 30 -5.69 23.69 -8.42
C ARG A 30 -6.13 23.80 -6.96
N VAL A 31 -6.48 22.68 -6.34
CA VAL A 31 -6.83 22.57 -4.92
C VAL A 31 -5.78 21.75 -4.21
N GLU A 32 -5.29 22.25 -3.07
CA GLU A 32 -4.30 21.56 -2.26
C GLU A 32 -4.97 20.41 -1.48
N THR A 33 -4.41 19.20 -1.58
CA THR A 33 -4.88 18.00 -0.88
C THR A 33 -4.09 17.79 0.41
N PRO A 34 -4.34 16.72 1.21
CA PRO A 34 -3.65 16.53 2.48
C PRO A 34 -2.14 16.62 2.32
N GLN A 35 -1.52 17.43 3.18
CA GLN A 35 -0.08 17.58 3.25
C GLN A 35 0.50 16.54 4.22
N VAL A 36 1.61 15.92 3.83
CA VAL A 36 2.38 15.08 4.74
C VAL A 36 3.56 15.90 5.25
N ALA A 37 3.59 16.12 6.56
CA ALA A 37 4.73 16.68 7.27
C ALA A 37 5.46 15.56 8.01
N SER A 38 6.76 15.44 7.76
CA SER A 38 7.61 14.45 8.41
C SER A 38 8.68 15.15 9.25
N SER A 39 8.87 14.66 10.47
CA SER A 39 9.88 15.10 11.45
C SER A 39 10.47 13.87 12.13
N ASP A 40 11.54 14.03 12.92
CA ASP A 40 12.21 12.90 13.59
C ASP A 40 11.18 12.04 14.34
N HIS A 41 11.04 10.79 13.87
CA HIS A 41 10.14 9.76 14.42
C HIS A 41 8.62 10.03 14.31
N THR A 42 8.20 11.16 13.74
CA THR A 42 6.78 11.55 13.69
C THR A 42 6.38 11.98 12.29
N GLN A 43 5.36 11.32 11.74
CA GLN A 43 4.71 11.68 10.49
C GLN A 43 3.30 12.18 10.80
N THR A 44 2.94 13.36 10.29
CA THR A 44 1.60 13.94 10.42
C THR A 44 1.02 14.19 9.04
N GLU A 45 -0.13 13.59 8.77
CA GLU A 45 -0.97 13.90 7.62
C GLU A 45 -1.95 15.00 8.03
N ILE A 46 -2.00 16.09 7.26
CA ILE A 46 -2.82 17.28 7.53
C ILE A 46 -3.80 17.46 6.39
N THR A 47 -5.10 17.50 6.67
CA THR A 47 -6.15 17.76 5.69
C THR A 47 -6.80 19.13 5.91
N GLN A 48 -7.60 19.59 4.95
CA GLN A 48 -8.44 20.77 5.10
C GLN A 48 -9.87 20.32 5.41
N ASN A 49 -10.47 20.85 6.48
CA ASN A 49 -11.86 20.55 6.82
C ASN A 49 -12.85 21.35 5.96
N LEU A 50 -14.15 21.06 6.11
CA LEU A 50 -15.24 21.71 5.35
C LEU A 50 -15.29 23.25 5.52
N ASN A 51 -14.73 23.77 6.61
CA ASN A 51 -14.65 25.21 6.88
C ASN A 51 -13.34 25.84 6.39
N GLY A 52 -12.53 25.10 5.63
CA GLY A 52 -11.25 25.58 5.11
C GLY A 52 -10.10 25.56 6.12
N ARG A 53 -10.31 25.09 7.35
CA ARG A 53 -9.27 25.02 8.39
C ARG A 53 -8.41 23.77 8.21
N ARG A 54 -7.09 23.92 8.35
CA ARG A 54 -6.15 22.81 8.34
C ARG A 54 -6.21 22.04 9.67
N VAL A 55 -6.41 20.74 9.62
CA VAL A 55 -6.50 19.84 10.78
C VAL A 55 -5.69 18.57 10.52
N PRO A 56 -5.05 17.98 11.53
CA PRO A 56 -4.42 16.67 11.36
C PRO A 56 -5.49 15.63 11.02
N LEU A 57 -5.15 14.68 10.15
CA LEU A 57 -5.95 13.50 9.84
C LEU A 57 -5.42 12.29 10.61
N GLN A 58 -4.10 12.09 10.53
CA GLN A 58 -3.40 11.01 11.19
C GLN A 58 -2.01 11.46 11.62
N GLN A 59 -1.56 11.00 12.79
CA GLN A 59 -0.20 11.14 13.25
C GLN A 59 0.35 9.76 13.61
N THR A 60 1.50 9.41 13.05
CA THR A 60 2.22 8.18 13.34
C THR A 60 3.53 8.52 14.02
N GLU A 61 3.78 7.90 15.17
CA GLU A 61 5.02 8.04 15.95
C GLU A 61 5.67 6.67 16.09
N GLU A 62 6.96 6.54 15.81
CA GLU A 62 7.69 5.27 15.94
C GLU A 62 8.95 5.40 16.78
N ARG A 63 9.12 4.49 17.75
CA ARG A 63 10.33 4.43 18.57
C ARG A 63 10.78 2.99 18.83
N VAL A 64 12.08 2.76 18.79
CA VAL A 64 12.67 1.48 19.17
C VAL A 64 12.72 1.41 20.69
N LEU A 65 12.02 0.43 21.29
CA LEU A 65 12.01 0.21 22.73
C LEU A 65 13.21 -0.63 23.17
N ARG A 66 13.58 -1.63 22.36
CA ARG A 66 14.63 -2.59 22.69
C ARG A 66 15.27 -3.14 21.44
N LYS A 67 16.59 -3.36 21.47
CA LYS A 67 17.33 -4.03 20.40
C LYS A 67 18.42 -4.91 21.00
N GLU A 68 18.26 -6.22 20.86
CA GLU A 68 19.12 -7.23 21.49
C GLU A 68 19.43 -8.33 20.48
N GLY A 69 20.69 -8.41 20.03
CA GLY A 69 21.11 -9.39 19.03
C GLY A 69 20.23 -9.36 17.78
N ASN A 70 19.48 -10.44 17.56
CA ASN A 70 18.58 -10.60 16.42
C ASN A 70 17.14 -10.12 16.66
N LEU A 71 16.81 -9.66 17.87
CA LEU A 71 15.48 -9.16 18.24
C LEU A 71 15.45 -7.62 18.26
N THR A 72 14.43 -7.04 17.64
CA THR A 72 14.12 -5.61 17.73
C THR A 72 12.66 -5.45 18.15
N VAL A 73 12.42 -4.66 19.19
CA VAL A 73 11.09 -4.30 19.67
C VAL A 73 10.86 -2.82 19.38
N THR A 74 9.83 -2.52 18.61
CA THR A 74 9.44 -1.16 18.20
C THR A 74 8.04 -0.88 18.72
N GLU A 75 7.81 0.32 19.24
CA GLU A 75 6.49 0.85 19.49
C GLU A 75 6.10 1.81 18.38
N ARG A 76 4.91 1.60 17.81
CA ARG A 76 4.29 2.53 16.87
C ARG A 76 2.98 3.03 17.45
N ILE A 77 2.80 4.34 17.55
CA ILE A 77 1.56 4.96 18.00
C ILE A 77 0.91 5.64 16.79
N VAL A 78 -0.33 5.26 16.48
CA VAL A 78 -1.13 5.85 15.40
C VAL A 78 -2.31 6.57 16.02
N ARG A 79 -2.32 7.90 15.93
CA ARG A 79 -3.41 8.77 16.37
C ARG A 79 -4.22 9.21 15.16
N LYS A 80 -5.52 8.93 15.16
CA LYS A 80 -6.46 9.42 14.14
C LYS A 80 -7.28 10.55 14.73
N PHE A 81 -7.48 11.59 13.93
CA PHE A 81 -8.15 12.80 14.36
C PHE A 81 -9.50 12.96 13.65
N ASP A 82 -10.46 13.59 14.32
CA ASP A 82 -11.74 13.97 13.75
C ASP A 82 -11.65 15.26 12.91
N ALA A 83 -12.77 15.68 12.31
CA ALA A 83 -12.84 16.89 11.50
C ALA A 83 -12.56 18.20 12.29
N ASN A 84 -12.61 18.13 13.62
CA ASN A 84 -12.29 19.24 14.51
C ASN A 84 -10.81 19.25 14.93
N GLY A 85 -10.03 18.23 14.55
CA GLY A 85 -8.63 18.06 14.95
C GLY A 85 -8.48 17.47 16.36
N GLN A 86 -9.53 16.87 16.93
CA GLN A 86 -9.47 16.15 18.20
C GLN A 86 -9.12 14.69 17.95
N VAL A 87 -8.41 14.04 18.87
CA VAL A 87 -8.08 12.62 18.75
C VAL A 87 -9.36 11.78 18.84
N ALA A 88 -9.68 11.08 17.76
CA ALA A 88 -10.83 10.17 17.68
C ALA A 88 -10.45 8.72 18.05
N LEU A 89 -9.22 8.32 17.74
CA LEU A 89 -8.72 6.98 17.99
C LEU A 89 -7.21 7.00 18.22
N THR A 90 -6.72 6.23 19.18
CA THR A 90 -5.30 5.93 19.31
C THR A 90 -5.11 4.41 19.31
N ASP A 91 -4.34 3.94 18.33
CA ASP A 91 -3.87 2.56 18.24
C ASP A 91 -2.36 2.55 18.59
N ARG A 92 -1.98 1.73 19.57
CA ARG A 92 -0.58 1.50 19.96
C ARG A 92 -0.17 0.09 19.56
N GLN A 93 0.89 -0.03 18.78
CA GLN A 93 1.40 -1.30 18.28
C GLN A 93 2.74 -1.60 18.93
N ILE A 94 2.88 -2.81 19.46
CA ILE A 94 4.16 -3.39 19.86
C ILE A 94 4.58 -4.35 18.75
N ILE A 95 5.70 -4.07 18.10
CA ILE A 95 6.23 -4.82 16.97
C ILE A 95 7.52 -5.50 17.41
N GLU A 96 7.48 -6.82 17.55
CA GLU A 96 8.63 -7.65 17.88
C GLU A 96 9.12 -8.37 16.63
N ALA A 97 10.26 -7.94 16.09
CA ALA A 97 10.87 -8.51 14.91
C ALA A 97 12.14 -9.28 15.28
N ALA A 98 12.16 -10.59 15.01
CA ALA A 98 13.29 -11.48 15.25
C ALA A 98 13.85 -12.01 13.92
N LYS A 99 15.15 -11.80 13.69
CA LYS A 99 15.87 -12.37 12.53
C LYS A 99 16.33 -13.80 12.84
N ARG A 100 16.19 -14.69 11.87
CA ARG A 100 16.68 -16.07 11.87
C ARG A 100 17.68 -16.23 10.70
N PRO A 101 18.60 -17.21 10.72
CA PRO A 101 19.59 -17.38 9.65
C PRO A 101 18.99 -17.42 8.24
N ASN A 102 17.82 -18.03 8.09
CA ASN A 102 17.11 -18.20 6.82
C ASN A 102 15.72 -17.57 6.84
N GLY A 103 15.48 -16.53 7.64
CA GLY A 103 14.13 -15.99 7.74
C GLY A 103 13.92 -14.95 8.82
N SER A 104 12.66 -14.69 9.14
CA SER A 104 12.30 -13.80 10.25
C SER A 104 10.93 -14.13 10.79
N THR A 105 10.69 -13.72 12.03
CA THR A 105 9.35 -13.71 12.62
C THR A 105 9.06 -12.31 13.12
N THR A 106 7.87 -11.83 12.82
CA THR A 106 7.34 -10.57 13.33
C THR A 106 6.04 -10.83 14.06
N HIS A 107 5.97 -10.42 15.32
CA HIS A 107 4.73 -10.36 16.09
C HIS A 107 4.33 -8.89 16.24
N ILE A 108 3.08 -8.58 15.94
CA ILE A 108 2.50 -7.25 16.14
C ILE A 108 1.31 -7.41 17.05
N THR A 109 1.36 -6.75 18.20
CA THR A 109 0.21 -6.63 19.10
C THR A 109 -0.32 -5.21 19.02
N THR A 110 -1.57 -5.06 18.59
CA THR A 110 -2.27 -3.77 18.53
C THR A 110 -3.16 -3.61 19.76
N TYR A 111 -2.92 -2.55 20.51
CA TYR A 111 -3.76 -2.05 21.58
C TYR A 111 -4.59 -0.88 21.06
N ARG A 112 -5.90 -0.91 21.32
CA ARG A 112 -6.83 0.15 20.96
C ARG A 112 -7.34 0.84 22.22
N THR A 113 -7.36 2.17 22.17
CA THR A 113 -7.87 2.99 23.26
C THR A 113 -9.39 3.07 23.19
N ASP A 114 -10.08 2.86 24.31
CA ASP A 114 -11.51 3.11 24.44
C ASP A 114 -11.83 4.59 24.71
N VAL A 115 -13.12 4.93 24.79
CA VAL A 115 -13.60 6.31 25.04
C VAL A 115 -13.11 6.89 26.38
N ASN A 116 -12.65 6.05 27.31
CA ASN A 116 -12.15 6.46 28.62
C ASN A 116 -10.61 6.51 28.67
N GLY A 117 -9.93 6.36 27.53
CA GLY A 117 -8.47 6.34 27.49
C GLY A 117 -7.84 5.01 27.91
N ARG A 118 -8.63 3.94 28.14
CA ARG A 118 -8.09 2.64 28.54
C ARG A 118 -7.72 1.83 27.31
N GLU A 119 -6.52 1.28 27.31
CA GLU A 119 -6.06 0.41 26.24
C GLU A 119 -6.55 -1.03 26.44
N ARG A 120 -6.99 -1.66 25.34
CA ARG A 120 -7.28 -3.10 25.29
C ARG A 120 -6.65 -3.70 24.05
N GLU A 121 -6.19 -4.94 24.17
CA GLU A 121 -5.66 -5.66 23.03
C GLU A 121 -6.78 -5.90 22.00
N ALA A 122 -6.54 -5.47 20.76
CA ALA A 122 -7.53 -5.47 19.69
C ALA A 122 -7.17 -6.43 18.54
N GLU A 123 -5.87 -6.68 18.33
CA GLU A 123 -5.41 -7.54 17.25
C GLU A 123 -4.01 -8.10 17.56
N ARG A 124 -3.79 -9.37 17.22
CA ARG A 124 -2.45 -9.99 17.13
C ARG A 124 -2.19 -10.36 15.68
N GLN A 125 -1.06 -9.95 15.15
CA GLN A 125 -0.59 -10.42 13.86
C GLN A 125 0.73 -11.16 14.06
N THR A 126 0.84 -12.35 13.52
CA THR A 126 2.11 -13.07 13.41
C THR A 126 2.43 -13.22 11.94
N THR A 127 3.66 -12.89 11.56
CA THR A 127 4.19 -13.12 10.22
C THR A 127 5.51 -13.85 10.33
N GLU A 128 5.62 -14.99 9.67
CA GLU A 128 6.85 -15.77 9.54
C GLU A 128 7.29 -15.77 8.09
N THR A 129 8.59 -15.58 7.88
CA THR A 129 9.22 -15.72 6.59
C THR A 129 10.35 -16.72 6.65
N GLU A 130 10.49 -17.51 5.59
CA GLU A 130 11.57 -18.48 5.42
C GLU A 130 12.10 -18.35 3.99
N THR A 131 13.41 -18.25 3.83
CA THR A 131 14.10 -18.13 2.55
C THR A 131 14.98 -19.35 2.31
N GLN A 132 14.78 -20.00 1.18
CA GLN A 132 15.58 -21.12 0.72
C GLN A 132 15.99 -20.89 -0.73
N GLY A 133 17.28 -20.60 -0.94
CA GLY A 133 17.80 -20.25 -2.27
C GLY A 133 17.13 -18.99 -2.80
N SER A 134 16.51 -19.08 -3.98
CA SER A 134 15.77 -17.98 -4.62
C SER A 134 14.31 -17.87 -4.18
N VAL A 135 13.82 -18.77 -3.32
CA VAL A 135 12.41 -18.83 -2.92
C VAL A 135 12.26 -18.33 -1.49
N THR A 136 11.35 -17.39 -1.28
CA THR A 136 10.91 -16.94 0.04
C THR A 136 9.46 -17.33 0.27
N LYS A 137 9.16 -18.02 1.36
CA LYS A 137 7.80 -18.32 1.81
C LYS A 137 7.43 -17.35 2.92
N MET A 138 6.18 -16.91 2.92
CA MET A 138 5.58 -16.07 3.96
C MET A 138 4.30 -16.72 4.45
N GLN A 139 4.12 -16.76 5.76
CA GLN A 139 2.86 -17.12 6.39
C GLN A 139 2.49 -16.03 7.38
N SER A 140 1.23 -15.59 7.35
CA SER A 140 0.72 -14.62 8.31
C SER A 140 -0.63 -15.07 8.87
N SER A 141 -0.86 -14.81 10.14
CA SER A 141 -2.17 -14.91 10.78
C SER A 141 -2.54 -13.58 11.43
N ILE A 142 -3.83 -13.26 11.41
CA ILE A 142 -4.42 -12.15 12.15
C ILE A 142 -5.45 -12.73 13.09
N ASP A 143 -5.26 -12.50 14.38
CA ASP A 143 -6.15 -12.93 15.44
C ASP A 143 -6.84 -11.72 16.06
N ARG A 144 -8.14 -11.85 16.33
CA ARG A 144 -8.95 -10.82 16.98
C ARG A 144 -9.73 -11.41 18.15
N PRO A 145 -10.08 -10.61 19.18
CA PRO A 145 -10.96 -11.06 20.24
C PRO A 145 -12.31 -11.51 19.68
N SER A 146 -12.74 -12.71 20.04
CA SER A 146 -14.09 -13.20 19.78
C SER A 146 -15.07 -12.77 20.88
N LEU A 147 -16.34 -13.14 20.75
CA LEU A 147 -17.38 -12.78 21.72
C LEU A 147 -17.12 -13.35 23.13
N SER A 148 -16.34 -14.43 23.24
CA SER A 148 -15.91 -15.00 24.52
C SER A 148 -14.69 -14.30 25.12
N GLY A 149 -14.09 -13.33 24.40
CA GLY A 149 -12.88 -12.62 24.81
C GLY A 149 -11.57 -13.36 24.49
N SER A 150 -11.63 -14.61 24.00
CA SER A 150 -10.44 -15.30 23.47
C SER A 150 -10.04 -14.76 22.10
N PHE A 151 -8.74 -14.82 21.77
CA PHE A 151 -8.29 -14.49 20.42
C PHE A 151 -8.53 -15.66 19.47
N GLU A 152 -9.13 -15.37 18.32
CA GLU A 152 -9.37 -16.33 17.25
C GLU A 152 -8.77 -15.78 15.95
N THR A 153 -8.10 -16.65 15.20
CA THR A 153 -7.59 -16.30 13.87
C THR A 153 -8.76 -16.02 12.92
N VAL A 154 -8.81 -14.80 12.37
CA VAL A 154 -9.86 -14.34 11.45
C VAL A 154 -9.39 -14.31 10.00
N GLU A 155 -8.08 -14.18 9.79
CA GLU A 155 -7.46 -14.13 8.47
C GLU A 155 -6.12 -14.86 8.49
N LYS A 156 -5.82 -15.57 7.40
CA LYS A 156 -4.49 -16.11 7.12
C LYS A 156 -4.01 -15.60 5.77
N ARG A 157 -2.70 -15.42 5.62
CA ARG A 157 -2.06 -15.12 4.33
C ARG A 157 -0.93 -16.10 4.12
N SER A 158 -0.83 -16.64 2.91
CA SER A 158 0.28 -17.47 2.47
C SER A 158 0.88 -16.82 1.24
N GLY A 159 2.18 -16.56 1.26
CA GLY A 159 2.92 -15.95 0.17
C GLY A 159 4.10 -16.81 -0.28
N VAL A 160 4.38 -16.82 -1.57
CA VAL A 160 5.62 -17.34 -2.15
C VAL A 160 6.21 -16.29 -3.07
N THR A 161 7.48 -15.97 -2.88
CA THR A 161 8.26 -15.07 -3.74
C THR A 161 9.40 -15.86 -4.34
N GLU A 162 9.45 -15.93 -5.67
CA GLU A 162 10.54 -16.53 -6.43
C GLU A 162 11.37 -15.41 -7.07
N THR A 163 12.62 -15.28 -6.67
CA THR A 163 13.52 -14.25 -7.21
C THR A 163 14.34 -14.82 -8.37
N THR A 164 14.49 -14.04 -9.43
CA THR A 164 15.37 -14.34 -10.57
C THR A 164 16.38 -13.20 -10.75
N PRO A 165 17.48 -13.40 -11.50
CA PRO A 165 18.48 -12.33 -11.71
C PRO A 165 17.89 -11.03 -12.31
N GLY A 166 16.81 -11.13 -13.07
CA GLY A 166 16.17 -10.00 -13.75
C GLY A 166 14.81 -9.58 -13.17
N GLY A 167 14.34 -10.17 -12.06
CA GLY A 167 12.97 -9.94 -11.61
C GLY A 167 12.52 -10.83 -10.46
N ALA A 168 11.22 -10.84 -10.18
CA ALA A 168 10.62 -11.72 -9.19
C ALA A 168 9.17 -12.06 -9.55
N ARG A 169 8.71 -13.23 -9.11
CA ARG A 169 7.29 -13.63 -9.11
C ARG A 169 6.82 -13.78 -7.67
N GLU A 170 5.74 -13.11 -7.32
CA GLU A 170 5.09 -13.20 -6.01
C GLU A 170 3.69 -13.78 -6.19
N ASP A 171 3.32 -14.71 -5.32
CA ASP A 171 1.98 -15.31 -5.28
C ASP A 171 1.50 -15.30 -3.83
N GLN A 172 0.45 -14.53 -3.56
CA GLN A 172 -0.12 -14.40 -2.23
C GLN A 172 -1.58 -14.82 -2.25
N THR A 173 -1.96 -15.73 -1.35
CA THR A 173 -3.35 -16.12 -1.12
C THR A 173 -3.80 -15.65 0.26
N ILE A 174 -4.94 -14.97 0.30
CA ILE A 174 -5.61 -14.49 1.52
C ILE A 174 -6.77 -15.42 1.80
N TYR A 175 -6.83 -15.94 3.01
CA TYR A 175 -7.89 -16.80 3.51
C TYR A 175 -8.65 -16.08 4.62
N GLN A 176 -9.97 -16.17 4.58
CA GLN A 176 -10.83 -15.65 5.64
C GLN A 176 -11.53 -16.81 6.35
N ARG A 177 -11.72 -16.67 7.66
CA ARG A 177 -12.52 -17.63 8.42
C ARG A 177 -13.99 -17.58 7.98
N SER A 178 -14.56 -18.73 7.67
CA SER A 178 -15.98 -18.89 7.34
C SER A 178 -16.83 -19.11 8.59
N GLU A 179 -18.15 -19.03 8.44
CA GLU A 179 -19.12 -19.28 9.53
C GLU A 179 -18.99 -20.69 10.13
N ASN A 180 -18.54 -21.66 9.32
CA ASN A 180 -18.30 -23.05 9.75
C ASN A 180 -16.96 -23.24 10.47
N GLY A 181 -16.22 -22.15 10.77
CA GLY A 181 -14.94 -22.17 11.46
C GLY A 181 -13.73 -22.57 10.61
N GLY A 182 -13.94 -23.03 9.36
CA GLY A 182 -12.91 -23.29 8.38
C GLY A 182 -12.35 -22.02 7.72
N TYR A 183 -11.40 -22.17 6.81
CA TYR A 183 -10.83 -21.06 6.04
C TYR A 183 -11.14 -21.24 4.56
N VAL A 184 -11.63 -20.16 3.93
CA VAL A 184 -11.89 -20.11 2.49
C VAL A 184 -11.01 -19.06 1.85
N VAL A 185 -10.60 -19.30 0.60
CA VAL A 185 -9.85 -18.29 -0.15
C VAL A 185 -10.75 -17.08 -0.36
N ARG A 186 -10.26 -15.90 0.01
CA ARG A 186 -10.92 -14.62 -0.20
C ARG A 186 -10.36 -13.88 -1.42
N ALA A 187 -9.05 -13.97 -1.60
CA ALA A 187 -8.36 -13.37 -2.74
C ALA A 187 -7.04 -14.10 -2.98
N ARG A 188 -6.57 -14.08 -4.23
CA ARG A 188 -5.20 -14.42 -4.60
C ARG A 188 -4.64 -13.31 -5.47
N GLU A 189 -3.45 -12.85 -5.15
CA GLU A 189 -2.73 -11.85 -5.91
C GLU A 189 -1.45 -12.48 -6.47
N VAL A 190 -1.21 -12.28 -7.75
CA VAL A 190 0.04 -12.69 -8.41
C VAL A 190 0.72 -11.44 -8.95
N LYS A 191 1.96 -11.21 -8.53
CA LYS A 191 2.79 -10.13 -9.07
C LYS A 191 3.99 -10.69 -9.81
N GLU A 192 4.32 -10.07 -10.92
CA GLU A 192 5.54 -10.37 -11.67
C GLU A 192 6.26 -9.07 -11.92
N SER A 193 7.53 -9.00 -11.52
CA SER A 193 8.40 -7.88 -11.84
C SER A 193 9.54 -8.35 -12.72
N SER A 194 9.94 -7.52 -13.68
CA SER A 194 11.12 -7.71 -14.50
C SER A 194 11.82 -6.37 -14.72
N HIS A 195 13.14 -6.41 -14.86
CA HIS A 195 13.98 -5.23 -15.04
C HIS A 195 15.00 -5.52 -16.15
N SER A 196 15.18 -4.55 -17.04
CA SER A 196 16.16 -4.61 -18.10
C SER A 196 16.71 -3.21 -18.36
N GLY A 197 17.98 -3.00 -18.02
CA GLY A 197 18.63 -1.69 -18.17
C GLY A 197 17.91 -0.59 -17.38
N ASN A 198 17.40 0.42 -18.08
CA ASN A 198 16.67 1.55 -17.52
C ASN A 198 15.14 1.36 -17.52
N GLN A 199 14.66 0.17 -17.84
CA GLN A 199 13.25 -0.18 -17.87
C GLN A 199 12.90 -1.21 -16.80
N ALA A 200 11.71 -1.09 -16.24
CA ALA A 200 11.11 -2.10 -15.38
C ALA A 200 9.65 -2.32 -15.77
N THR A 201 9.20 -3.56 -15.69
CA THR A 201 7.80 -3.93 -15.86
C THR A 201 7.32 -4.61 -14.60
N GLU A 202 6.17 -4.20 -14.10
CA GLU A 202 5.43 -4.88 -13.03
C GLU A 202 4.06 -5.26 -13.56
N LYS A 203 3.64 -6.49 -13.32
CA LYS A 203 2.30 -6.98 -13.61
C LYS A 203 1.70 -7.44 -12.30
N SER A 204 0.47 -7.03 -11.99
CA SER A 204 -0.31 -7.60 -10.88
C SER A 204 -1.61 -8.16 -11.42
N ALA A 205 -2.05 -9.29 -10.88
CA ALA A 205 -3.33 -9.91 -11.17
C ALA A 205 -4.02 -10.29 -9.87
N LEU A 206 -5.23 -9.77 -9.66
CA LEU A 206 -6.07 -10.05 -8.50
C LEU A 206 -7.20 -10.99 -8.90
N TYR A 207 -7.26 -12.12 -8.21
CA TYR A 207 -8.29 -13.13 -8.36
C TYR A 207 -9.18 -13.19 -7.12
N GLN A 208 -10.49 -13.23 -7.33
CA GLN A 208 -11.47 -13.37 -6.25
C GLN A 208 -12.47 -14.49 -6.55
N PRO A 209 -13.04 -15.15 -5.53
CA PRO A 209 -14.10 -16.14 -5.74
C PRO A 209 -15.33 -15.50 -6.39
N LEU A 210 -15.86 -16.11 -7.45
CA LEU A 210 -17.13 -15.72 -8.05
C LEU A 210 -18.25 -16.69 -7.65
N GLY A 211 -19.36 -16.15 -7.15
CA GLY A 211 -20.56 -16.93 -6.84
C GLY A 211 -20.34 -17.99 -5.76
N SER A 212 -21.22 -18.99 -5.73
CA SER A 212 -21.21 -20.05 -4.72
C SER A 212 -20.22 -21.18 -4.99
N SER A 213 -19.58 -21.22 -6.17
CA SER A 213 -18.64 -22.29 -6.55
C SER A 213 -17.26 -22.15 -5.90
N GLY A 214 -16.91 -20.97 -5.39
CA GLY A 214 -15.60 -20.69 -4.80
C GLY A 214 -14.45 -20.65 -5.81
N GLN A 215 -14.74 -20.75 -7.11
CA GLN A 215 -13.71 -20.68 -8.16
C GLN A 215 -13.17 -19.26 -8.27
N LEU A 216 -11.85 -19.14 -8.31
CA LEU A 216 -11.16 -17.86 -8.46
C LEU A 216 -11.27 -17.37 -9.91
N GLN A 217 -11.74 -16.14 -10.09
CA GLN A 217 -11.77 -15.45 -11.37
C GLN A 217 -10.91 -14.19 -11.29
N LEU A 218 -10.24 -13.86 -12.40
CA LEU A 218 -9.51 -12.60 -12.53
C LEU A 218 -10.48 -11.43 -12.44
N THR A 219 -10.31 -10.59 -11.42
CA THR A 219 -11.15 -9.41 -11.16
C THR A 219 -10.49 -8.14 -11.69
N GLU A 220 -9.19 -8.03 -11.47
CA GLU A 220 -8.37 -6.87 -11.83
C GLU A 220 -6.99 -7.32 -12.27
N GLN A 221 -6.43 -6.61 -13.25
CA GLN A 221 -5.04 -6.78 -13.67
C GLN A 221 -4.43 -5.41 -13.91
N SER A 222 -3.21 -5.20 -13.45
CA SER A 222 -2.43 -4.00 -13.75
C SER A 222 -1.12 -4.35 -14.45
N VAL A 223 -0.68 -3.49 -15.37
CA VAL A 223 0.63 -3.57 -16.02
C VAL A 223 1.28 -2.21 -15.96
N SER A 224 2.35 -2.10 -15.17
CA SER A 224 3.13 -0.88 -14.98
C SER A 224 4.46 -0.99 -15.70
N ASN A 225 4.76 -0.04 -16.58
CA ASN A 225 6.05 0.09 -17.23
C ASN A 225 6.74 1.36 -16.75
N THR A 226 7.90 1.19 -16.14
CA THR A 226 8.77 2.27 -15.68
C THR A 226 9.91 2.46 -16.65
N THR A 227 10.20 3.71 -17.01
CA THR A 227 11.41 4.10 -17.74
C THR A 227 12.13 5.20 -16.97
N ALA A 228 13.35 4.91 -16.52
CA ALA A 228 14.26 5.89 -15.93
C ALA A 228 15.13 6.52 -17.03
N ARG A 229 15.38 7.82 -16.94
CA ARG A 229 16.25 8.56 -17.85
C ARG A 229 17.54 9.00 -17.15
N PRO A 230 18.65 9.19 -17.91
CA PRO A 230 19.93 9.62 -17.33
C PRO A 230 19.89 10.99 -16.63
N ASP A 231 18.93 11.84 -16.99
CA ASP A 231 18.70 13.15 -16.35
C ASP A 231 18.05 13.05 -14.96
N GLY A 232 17.75 11.83 -14.50
CA GLY A 232 17.08 11.55 -13.24
C GLY A 232 15.55 11.66 -13.31
N SER A 233 14.98 11.96 -14.47
CA SER A 233 13.54 11.86 -14.67
C SER A 233 13.08 10.41 -14.82
N GLN A 234 11.82 10.17 -14.50
CA GLN A 234 11.21 8.86 -14.57
C GLN A 234 9.78 8.99 -15.10
N THR A 235 9.38 8.04 -15.93
CA THR A 235 7.99 7.88 -16.36
C THR A 235 7.51 6.51 -15.95
N VAL A 236 6.32 6.43 -15.34
CA VAL A 236 5.63 5.19 -15.04
C VAL A 236 4.28 5.23 -15.76
N GLN A 237 4.04 4.27 -16.65
CA GLN A 237 2.76 4.10 -17.31
C GLN A 237 2.10 2.84 -16.77
N THR A 238 0.92 2.98 -16.15
CA THR A 238 0.16 1.87 -15.60
C THR A 238 -1.13 1.69 -16.39
N GLU A 239 -1.36 0.47 -16.86
CA GLU A 239 -2.59 0.07 -17.54
C GLU A 239 -3.43 -0.81 -16.61
N LEU A 240 -4.67 -0.41 -16.37
CA LEU A 240 -5.60 -1.09 -15.47
C LEU A 240 -6.71 -1.79 -16.27
N TYR A 241 -6.82 -3.09 -16.08
CA TYR A 241 -7.76 -3.98 -16.75
C TYR A 241 -8.72 -4.60 -15.73
N GLY A 242 -9.97 -4.88 -16.12
CA GLY A 242 -10.90 -5.63 -15.26
C GLY A 242 -12.14 -6.17 -16.00
N ALA A 243 -13.15 -6.66 -15.27
CA ALA A 243 -14.34 -7.33 -15.82
C ALA A 243 -15.52 -6.45 -16.35
N SER A 244 -15.91 -5.33 -15.73
CA SER A 244 -16.91 -4.36 -16.26
C SER A 244 -16.64 -2.84 -16.01
N TRP A 245 -16.88 -1.96 -17.00
CA TRP A 245 -16.89 -0.46 -16.87
C TRP A 245 -18.25 0.09 -17.31
N ASN A 246 -18.72 1.17 -16.68
CA ASN A 246 -19.92 1.93 -17.08
C ASN A 246 -21.18 1.08 -17.37
N GLY A 247 -21.66 0.31 -16.39
CA GLY A 247 -22.97 -0.35 -16.47
C GLY A 247 -23.08 -1.50 -17.48
N ARG A 248 -21.99 -1.91 -18.12
CA ARG A 248 -21.94 -3.14 -18.91
C ARG A 248 -21.48 -4.29 -18.04
N VAL A 249 -22.30 -5.32 -17.92
CA VAL A 249 -21.85 -6.63 -17.43
C VAL A 249 -20.90 -7.17 -18.51
N GLY A 250 -19.61 -7.27 -18.20
CA GLY A 250 -18.68 -7.98 -19.09
C GLY A 250 -19.17 -9.41 -19.23
N ASP A 251 -19.19 -9.94 -20.45
CA ASP A 251 -19.43 -11.36 -20.60
C ASP A 251 -18.24 -12.11 -19.96
N SER A 252 -18.51 -13.24 -19.31
CA SER A 252 -17.47 -14.01 -18.61
C SER A 252 -16.42 -14.64 -19.55
N GLN A 253 -16.57 -14.50 -20.87
CA GLN A 253 -15.72 -15.11 -21.91
C GLN A 253 -14.74 -14.13 -22.57
N SER A 254 -15.03 -12.83 -22.53
CA SER A 254 -14.34 -11.75 -23.24
C SER A 254 -13.05 -11.30 -22.57
N GLY A 255 -12.76 -11.81 -21.36
CA GLY A 255 -11.58 -11.44 -20.58
C GLY A 255 -11.61 -9.99 -20.09
N PRO A 256 -10.58 -9.56 -19.35
CA PRO A 256 -10.52 -8.20 -18.84
C PRO A 256 -10.22 -7.19 -19.95
N SER A 257 -10.86 -6.02 -19.92
CA SER A 257 -10.64 -4.92 -20.86
C SER A 257 -9.94 -3.74 -20.18
N LEU A 258 -9.16 -2.98 -20.95
CA LEU A 258 -8.47 -1.78 -20.48
C LEU A 258 -9.50 -0.71 -20.09
N ARG A 259 -9.41 -0.20 -18.85
CA ARG A 259 -10.35 0.79 -18.30
C ARG A 259 -9.73 2.11 -17.97
N GLU A 260 -8.44 2.09 -17.72
CA GLU A 260 -7.75 3.25 -17.23
C GLU A 260 -6.29 3.08 -17.59
N GLN A 261 -5.70 4.19 -17.99
CA GLN A 261 -4.26 4.29 -18.07
C GLN A 261 -3.80 5.51 -17.29
N ASP A 262 -2.89 5.24 -16.37
CA ASP A 262 -2.23 6.23 -15.55
C ASP A 262 -0.84 6.49 -16.11
N LEU A 263 -0.44 7.75 -16.06
CA LEU A 263 0.88 8.21 -16.43
C LEU A 263 1.41 9.07 -15.29
N ILE A 264 2.43 8.56 -14.61
CA ILE A 264 3.19 9.29 -13.60
C ILE A 264 4.49 9.78 -14.23
N GLU A 265 4.72 11.08 -14.18
CA GLU A 265 5.96 11.71 -14.63
C GLU A 265 6.65 12.39 -13.46
N ARG A 266 7.86 11.94 -13.14
CA ARG A 266 8.72 12.48 -12.09
C ARG A 266 9.88 13.24 -12.72
N THR A 267 10.02 14.51 -12.37
CA THR A 267 11.05 15.41 -12.93
C THR A 267 11.85 16.07 -11.80
N PRO A 268 13.19 15.94 -11.78
CA PRO A 268 14.05 16.68 -10.88
C PRO A 268 13.97 18.18 -11.13
N GLY A 269 13.99 18.97 -10.05
CA GLY A 269 14.01 20.43 -10.09
C GLY A 269 15.17 21.05 -9.30
N PRO A 270 15.26 22.38 -9.28
CA PRO A 270 16.33 23.09 -8.58
C PRO A 270 16.30 22.85 -7.06
N GLY A 271 17.46 22.93 -6.41
CA GLY A 271 17.56 22.78 -4.94
C GLY A 271 17.19 21.38 -4.42
N GLY A 272 17.22 20.36 -5.28
CA GLY A 272 16.85 18.98 -4.91
C GLY A 272 15.35 18.71 -4.88
N SER A 273 14.53 19.66 -5.36
CA SER A 273 13.09 19.45 -5.48
C SER A 273 12.75 18.38 -6.51
N VAL A 274 11.57 17.79 -6.37
CA VAL A 274 11.02 16.84 -7.34
C VAL A 274 9.57 17.22 -7.60
N THR A 275 9.19 17.25 -8.88
CA THR A 275 7.79 17.38 -9.28
C THR A 275 7.32 16.05 -9.84
N GLU A 276 6.21 15.56 -9.33
CA GLU A 276 5.52 14.38 -9.83
C GLU A 276 4.15 14.79 -10.36
N SER A 277 3.83 14.43 -11.60
CA SER A 277 2.51 14.66 -12.19
C SER A 277 1.83 13.32 -12.44
N LEU A 278 0.57 13.18 -12.02
CA LEU A 278 -0.29 12.05 -12.37
C LEU A 278 -1.32 12.51 -13.39
N SER A 279 -1.30 11.87 -14.55
CA SER A 279 -2.30 12.02 -15.59
C SER A 279 -3.04 10.72 -15.81
N VAL A 280 -4.34 10.80 -16.04
CA VAL A 280 -5.20 9.63 -16.22
C VAL A 280 -6.01 9.80 -17.50
N ARG A 281 -6.22 8.69 -18.21
CA ARG A 281 -7.22 8.59 -19.27
C ARG A 281 -8.12 7.39 -19.08
N ARG A 282 -9.42 7.59 -19.30
CA ARG A 282 -10.48 6.59 -19.15
C ARG A 282 -11.36 6.58 -20.40
N PRO A 283 -12.04 5.46 -20.72
CA PRO A 283 -13.12 5.46 -21.69
C PRO A 283 -14.28 6.34 -21.22
N THR A 284 -14.97 6.95 -22.17
CA THR A 284 -16.15 7.76 -21.88
C THR A 284 -17.41 6.90 -21.96
N ALA A 285 -18.53 7.38 -21.44
CA ALA A 285 -19.81 6.73 -21.66
C ALA A 285 -20.21 6.70 -23.16
N ALA A 286 -19.78 7.71 -23.93
CA ALA A 286 -20.07 7.82 -25.36
C ALA A 286 -19.19 6.93 -26.24
N ASP A 287 -17.93 6.70 -25.84
CA ASP A 287 -16.99 5.79 -26.50
C ASP A 287 -16.30 4.90 -25.44
N PRO A 288 -16.94 3.80 -25.03
CA PRO A 288 -16.45 2.93 -23.95
C PRO A 288 -15.29 2.02 -24.38
N ASN A 289 -14.99 1.93 -25.68
CA ASN A 289 -13.95 1.06 -26.23
C ASN A 289 -12.66 1.81 -26.54
N LYS A 290 -12.61 3.13 -26.30
CA LYS A 290 -11.47 3.98 -26.60
C LYS A 290 -11.14 4.86 -25.42
N LEU A 291 -9.86 4.91 -25.05
CA LEU A 291 -9.39 5.86 -24.04
C LEU A 291 -9.46 7.29 -24.59
N GLY A 292 -9.99 8.20 -23.76
CA GLY A 292 -9.94 9.63 -24.03
C GLY A 292 -8.51 10.21 -23.95
N PRO A 293 -8.38 11.55 -24.04
CA PRO A 293 -7.09 12.21 -23.83
C PRO A 293 -6.62 12.04 -22.37
N LEU A 294 -5.30 12.06 -22.18
CA LEU A 294 -4.71 12.17 -20.84
C LEU A 294 -5.13 13.49 -20.20
N THR A 295 -5.62 13.40 -18.98
CA THR A 295 -6.00 14.54 -18.16
C THR A 295 -5.15 14.52 -16.90
N LYS A 296 -4.41 15.59 -16.63
CA LYS A 296 -3.63 15.73 -15.40
C LYS A 296 -4.60 15.89 -14.23
N ILE A 297 -4.59 14.93 -13.30
CA ILE A 297 -5.49 14.92 -12.14
C ILE A 297 -4.78 15.32 -10.85
N SER A 298 -3.46 15.16 -10.78
CA SER A 298 -2.69 15.68 -9.65
C SER A 298 -1.25 16.07 -10.01
N GLU A 299 -0.69 16.92 -9.16
CA GLU A 299 0.73 17.27 -9.12
C GLU A 299 1.20 17.28 -7.67
N THR A 300 2.28 16.54 -7.39
CA THR A 300 2.97 16.57 -6.10
C THR A 300 4.31 17.27 -6.27
N VAL A 301 4.56 18.29 -5.45
CA VAL A 301 5.85 18.97 -5.38
C VAL A 301 6.48 18.64 -4.04
N CYS A 302 7.62 17.96 -4.08
CA CYS A 302 8.44 17.70 -2.91
C CYS A 302 9.63 18.66 -2.90
N THR A 303 9.88 19.29 -1.76
CA THR A 303 11.01 20.19 -1.54
C THR A 303 11.87 19.70 -0.37
N GLY A 304 13.20 19.88 -0.48
CA GLY A 304 14.18 19.34 0.47
C GLY A 304 14.88 18.08 -0.06
N LYS A 305 15.28 17.15 0.83
CA LYS A 305 15.95 15.89 0.44
C LYS A 305 14.92 14.83 0.00
N CYS A 306 14.35 15.01 -1.19
CA CYS A 306 13.29 14.14 -1.75
C CYS A 306 13.81 13.02 -2.68
N ARG A 307 15.13 12.81 -2.75
CA ARG A 307 15.75 11.92 -3.75
C ARG A 307 15.43 10.43 -3.55
N ASP A 308 15.11 10.01 -2.32
CA ASP A 308 14.98 8.59 -1.94
C ASP A 308 13.60 8.22 -1.31
N GLN A 309 12.56 9.04 -1.51
CA GLN A 309 11.16 8.64 -1.19
C GLN A 309 10.56 7.83 -2.34
#